data_AF-Q0SSJ6-F1
#
_entry.id   AF-Q0SSJ6-F1
#
_cell.length_a   1.000
_cell.length_b   1.000
_cell.length_c   1.000
_cell.angle_alpha   90.00
_cell.angle_beta   90.00
_cell.angle_gamma   90.00
#
_symmetry.space_group_name_H-M   'P 1'
#
loop_
_entity.id
_entity.type
_entity.pdbx_description
1 polymer ?
#
loop_
_entity_poly.entity_id
_entity_poly.type
_entity_poly.pdbx_seq_one_letter_code
_entity_poly.pdbx_strand_id
1 'polypeptide(L)'
;MIDKVIKKYNLDVDSMKREGTIACLTFLASWIFFGINNAILAYPIALTSSILLKENFKINPLEKTIRLLFLYCFIVVLSFLSSNNFLLGIIINFFTIFFIAYKLSVAYTPLLYKPFLMLYVFTYFYKVDFQGLPRRLLSIFFGFSLIIIFHLFLNKLSYKSLIKDSINKSLFLLESQVDNLIFKSYNSDLQQSISKELTTICYNLYTTRKRKILTNNLGSIQFKIYIILENLNLDLYNLNKLYSKLNYNSALIKSFLKKLKKSINILRLYLNDEISYYEIDKQLNKLNRFHEDLPDQFTFFS
;
A
#
# COMPACT_ATOMS: atom_id res chain seq x y z
N MET A 1 1.44 -17.39 27.21
CA MET A 1 0.08 -17.60 26.64
C MET A 1 -0.19 -16.64 25.49
N ILE A 2 0.09 -15.34 25.65
CA ILE A 2 -0.05 -14.30 24.63
C ILE A 2 0.80 -14.60 23.37
N ASP A 3 2.07 -15.00 23.52
CA ASP A 3 2.95 -15.29 22.38
C ASP A 3 2.47 -16.49 21.53
N LYS A 4 1.85 -17.49 22.17
CA LYS A 4 1.22 -18.62 21.47
C LYS A 4 0.05 -18.15 20.59
N VAL A 5 -0.72 -17.16 21.05
CA VAL A 5 -1.85 -16.59 20.28
C VAL A 5 -1.35 -15.72 19.14
N ILE A 6 -0.35 -14.87 19.40
CA ILE A 6 0.28 -14.01 18.38
C ILE A 6 0.82 -14.86 17.23
N LYS A 7 1.55 -15.94 17.56
CA LYS A 7 2.14 -16.83 16.55
C LYS A 7 1.08 -17.66 15.80
N LYS A 8 -0.01 -18.05 16.48
CA LYS A 8 -1.11 -18.83 15.86
C LYS A 8 -1.93 -18.01 14.85
N TYR A 9 -2.14 -16.72 15.10
CA TYR A 9 -2.95 -15.85 14.25
C TYR A 9 -2.13 -14.87 13.40
N ASN A 10 -0.80 -14.97 13.44
CA ASN A 10 0.13 -14.11 12.72
C ASN A 10 -0.19 -12.61 12.90
N LEU A 11 -0.41 -12.22 14.16
CA LEU A 11 -0.84 -10.86 14.50
C LEU A 11 0.31 -9.86 14.36
N ASP A 12 0.06 -8.77 13.64
CA ASP A 12 0.99 -7.63 13.53
C ASP A 12 0.89 -6.76 14.80
N VAL A 13 1.65 -7.17 15.82
CA VAL A 13 1.66 -6.56 17.16
C VAL A 13 2.08 -5.08 17.12
N ASP A 14 2.98 -4.71 16.23
CA ASP A 14 3.50 -3.34 16.13
C ASP A 14 2.44 -2.40 15.54
N SER A 15 1.73 -2.84 14.50
CA SER A 15 0.56 -2.09 14.01
C SER A 15 -0.52 -1.97 15.08
N MET A 16 -0.82 -3.04 15.82
CA MET A 16 -1.86 -3.04 16.85
C MET A 16 -1.53 -2.06 17.98
N LYS A 17 -0.27 -2.03 18.44
CA LYS A 17 0.20 -1.06 19.43
C LYS A 17 0.03 0.37 18.91
N ARG A 18 0.54 0.66 17.71
CA ARG A 18 0.49 2.01 17.12
C ARG A 18 -0.94 2.52 16.95
N GLU A 19 -1.80 1.74 16.29
CA GLU A 19 -3.19 2.16 16.04
C GLU A 19 -4.00 2.24 17.35
N GLY A 20 -3.75 1.34 18.31
CA GLY A 20 -4.36 1.39 19.63
C GLY A 20 -3.96 2.65 20.41
N THR A 21 -2.69 3.06 20.35
CA THR A 21 -2.22 4.30 20.99
C THR A 21 -2.89 5.53 20.37
N ILE A 22 -3.01 5.57 19.03
CA ILE A 22 -3.70 6.67 18.32
C ILE A 22 -5.18 6.74 18.74
N ALA A 23 -5.86 5.60 18.82
CA ALA A 23 -7.25 5.54 19.28
C ALA A 23 -7.42 6.05 20.72
N CYS A 24 -6.55 5.64 21.64
CA CYS A 24 -6.60 6.11 23.03
C CYS A 24 -6.32 7.62 23.15
N LEU A 25 -5.31 8.14 22.44
CA LEU A 25 -4.98 9.57 22.46
C LEU A 25 -6.09 10.42 21.86
N THR A 26 -6.67 10.00 20.73
CA THR A 26 -7.80 10.70 20.10
C THR A 26 -9.04 10.68 20.98
N PHE A 27 -9.30 9.56 21.68
CA PHE A 27 -10.38 9.46 22.66
C PHE A 27 -10.19 10.42 23.83
N LEU A 28 -9.02 10.40 24.48
CA LEU A 28 -8.72 11.27 25.63
C LEU A 28 -8.80 12.75 25.26
N ALA A 29 -8.22 13.13 24.12
CA ALA A 29 -8.31 14.51 23.63
C ALA A 29 -9.77 14.91 23.36
N SER A 30 -10.54 14.03 22.71
CA SER A 30 -11.95 14.30 22.41
C SER A 30 -12.81 14.38 23.68
N TRP A 31 -12.49 13.61 24.72
CA TRP A 31 -13.15 13.71 26.03
C TRP A 31 -12.90 15.08 26.65
N ILE A 32 -11.63 15.52 26.72
CA ILE A 32 -11.26 16.80 27.35
C ILE A 32 -12.00 17.97 26.69
N PHE A 33 -12.04 18.02 25.35
CA PHE A 33 -12.62 19.16 24.63
C PHE A 33 -14.15 19.04 24.39
N PHE A 34 -14.66 17.84 24.15
CA PHE A 34 -16.04 17.63 23.67
C PHE A 34 -16.92 16.80 24.60
N GLY A 35 -16.38 16.23 25.67
CA GLY A 35 -17.10 15.40 26.64
C GLY A 35 -17.28 13.94 26.20
N ILE A 36 -17.71 13.09 27.15
CA ILE A 36 -17.76 11.64 26.97
C ILE A 36 -18.69 11.20 25.83
N ASN A 37 -19.83 11.87 25.65
CA ASN A 37 -20.80 11.58 24.59
C ASN A 37 -20.24 11.78 23.18
N ASN A 38 -19.19 12.60 23.03
CA ASN A 38 -18.53 12.84 21.75
C ASN A 38 -17.21 12.06 21.64
N ALA A 39 -16.53 11.81 22.76
CA ALA A 39 -15.29 11.05 22.82
C ALA A 39 -15.41 9.64 22.23
N ILE A 40 -16.57 8.98 22.40
CA ILE A 40 -16.79 7.63 21.90
C ILE A 40 -16.70 7.50 20.38
N LEU A 41 -16.90 8.62 19.65
CA LEU A 41 -16.76 8.68 18.21
C LEU A 41 -15.29 8.57 17.75
N ALA A 42 -14.32 8.73 18.66
CA ALA A 42 -12.90 8.54 18.34
C ALA A 42 -12.57 7.11 17.89
N TYR A 43 -13.25 6.10 18.44
CA TYR A 43 -13.04 4.69 18.08
C TYR A 43 -13.30 4.38 16.60
N PRO A 44 -14.50 4.65 16.04
CA PRO A 44 -14.74 4.43 14.63
C PRO A 44 -13.83 5.30 13.74
N ILE A 45 -13.47 6.52 14.16
CA ILE A 45 -12.54 7.38 13.40
C ILE A 45 -11.13 6.73 13.35
N ALA A 46 -10.60 6.23 14.47
CA ALA A 46 -9.30 5.55 14.52
C ALA A 46 -9.28 4.20 13.79
N LEU A 47 -10.38 3.44 13.84
CA LEU A 47 -10.53 2.22 13.05
C LEU A 47 -10.49 2.51 11.55
N THR A 48 -11.22 3.52 11.09
CA THR A 48 -11.19 3.97 9.70
C THR A 48 -9.79 4.38 9.28
N SER A 49 -9.05 5.13 10.11
CA SER A 49 -7.67 5.49 9.78
C SER A 49 -6.75 4.30 9.65
N SER A 50 -6.89 3.28 10.50
CA SER A 50 -6.07 2.06 10.42
C SER A 50 -6.29 1.27 9.14
N ILE A 51 -7.53 1.20 8.65
CA ILE A 51 -7.88 0.51 7.40
C ILE A 51 -7.39 1.33 6.20
N LEU A 52 -7.53 2.65 6.25
CA LEU A 52 -7.04 3.56 5.21
C LEU A 52 -5.51 3.62 5.16
N LEU A 53 -4.82 3.53 6.30
CA LEU A 53 -3.36 3.39 6.37
C LEU A 53 -2.87 2.18 5.56
N LYS A 54 -3.64 1.09 5.57
CA LYS A 54 -3.39 -0.12 4.78
C LYS A 54 -3.81 0.04 3.32
N GLU A 55 -4.75 0.92 3.01
CA GLU A 55 -5.26 1.19 1.67
C GLU A 55 -4.82 2.55 1.11
N ASN A 56 -3.71 2.62 0.36
CA ASN A 56 -3.41 3.67 -0.62
C ASN A 56 -3.74 5.14 -0.29
N PHE A 57 -3.87 5.49 0.97
CA PHE A 57 -4.19 6.84 1.41
C PHE A 57 -3.00 7.78 1.24
N LYS A 58 -1.83 7.20 0.98
CA LYS A 58 -0.60 7.88 0.55
C LYS A 58 -0.77 8.65 -0.76
N ILE A 59 -1.76 8.29 -1.59
CA ILE A 59 -2.06 8.96 -2.85
C ILE A 59 -3.26 9.86 -2.60
N ASN A 60 -3.01 11.17 -2.58
CA ASN A 60 -3.97 12.23 -2.25
C ASN A 60 -4.64 12.06 -0.87
N PRO A 61 -3.87 12.08 0.23
CA PRO A 61 -4.40 11.92 1.59
C PRO A 61 -5.47 12.97 1.91
N LEU A 62 -5.27 14.23 1.50
CA LEU A 62 -6.21 15.32 1.77
C LEU A 62 -7.57 15.10 1.11
N GLU A 63 -7.60 14.84 -0.21
CA GLU A 63 -8.85 14.63 -0.97
C GLU A 63 -9.68 13.47 -0.38
N LYS A 64 -9.01 12.36 -0.08
CA LYS A 64 -9.69 11.19 0.52
C LYS A 64 -10.18 11.48 1.92
N THR A 65 -9.42 12.23 2.73
CA THR A 65 -9.85 12.59 4.09
C THR A 65 -11.07 13.50 4.08
N ILE A 66 -11.10 14.50 3.20
CA ILE A 66 -12.25 15.41 3.07
C ILE A 66 -13.50 14.63 2.65
N ARG A 67 -13.37 13.69 1.70
CA ARG A 67 -14.50 12.84 1.27
C ARG A 67 -15.04 11.97 2.40
N LEU A 68 -14.16 11.42 3.24
CA LEU A 68 -14.54 10.62 4.40
C LEU A 68 -15.18 11.45 5.49
N LEU A 69 -14.62 12.62 5.77
CA LEU A 69 -15.16 13.59 6.72
C LEU A 69 -16.61 13.96 6.35
N PHE A 70 -16.87 14.23 5.07
CA PHE A 70 -18.23 14.47 4.59
C PHE A 70 -19.17 13.28 4.83
N LEU A 71 -18.69 12.06 4.57
CA LEU A 71 -19.46 10.84 4.82
C LEU A 71 -19.74 10.62 6.32
N TYR A 72 -18.78 10.93 7.20
CA TYR A 72 -18.96 10.89 8.65
C TYR A 72 -20.02 11.88 9.12
N CYS A 73 -19.91 13.14 8.68
CA CYS A 73 -20.89 14.17 9.00
C CYS A 73 -22.29 13.75 8.53
N PHE A 74 -22.40 13.22 7.31
CA PHE A 74 -23.67 12.72 6.77
C PHE A 74 -24.29 11.61 7.63
N ILE A 75 -23.50 10.61 8.03
CA ILE A 75 -23.99 9.50 8.88
C ILE A 75 -24.39 9.98 10.27
N VAL A 76 -23.65 10.92 10.85
CA VAL A 76 -23.99 11.49 12.16
C VAL A 76 -25.30 12.29 12.11
N VAL A 77 -25.54 13.04 11.04
CA VAL A 77 -26.81 13.74 10.83
C VAL A 77 -27.96 12.74 10.68
N LEU A 78 -27.81 11.69 9.88
CA LEU A 78 -28.83 10.64 9.75
C LEU A 78 -29.13 9.96 11.08
N SER A 79 -28.08 9.65 11.86
CA SER A 79 -28.23 9.05 13.18
C SER A 79 -28.97 9.97 14.15
N PHE A 80 -28.67 11.26 14.15
CA PHE A 80 -29.33 12.27 14.97
C PHE A 80 -30.82 12.42 14.60
N LEU A 81 -31.13 12.50 13.30
CA LEU A 81 -32.52 12.55 12.83
C LEU A 81 -33.30 11.29 13.24
N SER A 82 -32.65 10.13 13.15
CA SER A 82 -33.22 8.85 13.53
C SER A 82 -33.46 8.70 15.03
N SER A 83 -32.60 9.25 15.88
CA SER A 83 -32.73 9.15 17.34
C SER A 83 -33.79 10.06 17.92
N ASN A 84 -34.16 11.13 17.21
CA ASN A 84 -35.09 12.15 17.71
C ASN A 84 -36.56 11.83 17.41
N ASN A 85 -36.85 11.02 16.39
CA ASN A 85 -38.22 10.69 15.98
C ASN A 85 -38.35 9.18 15.76
N PHE A 86 -39.23 8.52 16.51
CA PHE A 86 -39.38 7.06 16.43
C PHE A 86 -39.79 6.58 15.02
N LEU A 87 -40.86 7.15 14.46
CA LEU A 87 -41.41 6.77 13.14
C LEU A 87 -40.42 7.03 12.00
N LEU A 88 -39.85 8.25 11.95
CA LEU A 88 -38.81 8.57 10.97
C LEU A 88 -37.55 7.73 11.20
N GLY A 89 -37.26 7.38 12.45
CA GLY A 89 -36.10 6.58 12.82
C GLY A 89 -36.14 5.17 12.24
N ILE A 90 -37.29 4.51 12.20
CA ILE A 90 -37.41 3.18 11.56
C ILE A 90 -36.99 3.26 10.08
N ILE A 91 -37.51 4.26 9.36
CA ILE A 91 -37.23 4.48 7.94
C ILE A 91 -35.75 4.80 7.74
N ILE A 92 -35.22 5.77 8.49
CA ILE A 92 -33.83 6.23 8.37
C ILE A 92 -32.85 5.10 8.76
N ASN A 93 -33.11 4.34 9.81
CA ASN A 93 -32.28 3.21 10.24
C ASN A 93 -32.13 2.19 9.10
N PHE A 94 -33.24 1.76 8.50
CA PHE A 94 -33.24 0.78 7.41
C PHE A 94 -32.41 1.29 6.21
N PHE A 95 -32.68 2.52 5.75
CA PHE A 95 -31.95 3.10 4.63
C PHE A 95 -30.47 3.33 4.95
N THR A 96 -30.13 3.77 6.15
CA THR A 96 -28.74 4.10 6.51
C THR A 96 -27.88 2.85 6.59
N ILE A 97 -28.38 1.78 7.23
CA ILE A 97 -27.66 0.50 7.32
C ILE A 97 -27.46 -0.09 5.92
N PHE A 98 -28.50 -0.10 5.08
CA PHE A 98 -28.40 -0.60 3.72
C PHE A 98 -27.44 0.25 2.88
N PHE A 99 -27.49 1.59 3.00
CA PHE A 99 -26.58 2.51 2.33
C PHE A 99 -25.12 2.25 2.72
N ILE A 100 -24.82 2.14 4.02
CA ILE A 100 -23.48 1.84 4.54
C ILE A 100 -22.98 0.52 3.98
N ALA A 101 -23.79 -0.55 4.09
CA ALA A 101 -23.43 -1.88 3.60
C ALA A 101 -23.19 -1.86 2.08
N TYR A 102 -24.14 -1.35 1.30
CA TYR A 102 -24.06 -1.35 -0.16
C TYR A 102 -22.93 -0.49 -0.71
N LYS A 103 -22.79 0.77 -0.26
CA LYS A 103 -21.77 1.68 -0.80
C LYS A 103 -20.36 1.34 -0.35
N LEU A 104 -20.17 0.86 0.88
CA LEU A 104 -18.84 0.64 1.45
C LEU A 104 -18.35 -0.80 1.30
N SER A 105 -19.23 -1.77 1.06
CA SER A 105 -18.82 -3.16 0.78
C SER A 105 -18.36 -3.36 -0.67
N VAL A 106 -18.92 -2.61 -1.64
CA VAL A 106 -18.71 -2.85 -3.07
C VAL A 106 -17.50 -2.07 -3.65
N ALA A 107 -17.09 -0.95 -3.03
CA ALA A 107 -16.12 -0.02 -3.64
C ALA A 107 -14.74 0.06 -2.96
N TYR A 108 -14.66 -0.33 -1.69
CA TYR A 108 -13.46 -0.32 -0.86
C TYR A 108 -13.44 -1.61 -0.03
N THR A 109 -12.31 -2.01 0.55
CA THR A 109 -12.17 -3.38 1.09
C THR A 109 -13.36 -3.79 1.98
N PRO A 110 -13.73 -5.08 2.01
CA PRO A 110 -14.89 -5.57 2.75
C PRO A 110 -14.87 -5.27 4.26
N LEU A 111 -13.79 -4.68 4.79
CA LEU A 111 -13.67 -4.26 6.19
C LEU A 111 -14.10 -2.80 6.44
N LEU A 112 -14.18 -1.96 5.40
CA LEU A 112 -14.43 -0.53 5.55
C LEU A 112 -15.85 -0.17 5.97
N TYR A 113 -16.85 -1.03 5.81
CA TYR A 113 -18.21 -0.71 6.29
C TYR A 113 -18.32 -0.73 7.83
N LYS A 114 -17.48 -1.51 8.51
CA LYS A 114 -17.58 -1.74 9.97
C LYS A 114 -17.46 -0.46 10.80
N PRO A 115 -16.45 0.40 10.59
CA PRO A 115 -16.32 1.63 11.38
C PRO A 115 -17.47 2.61 11.16
N PHE A 116 -18.05 2.67 9.96
CA PHE A 116 -19.20 3.54 9.68
C PHE A 116 -20.48 3.02 10.32
N LEU A 117 -20.66 1.70 10.37
CA LEU A 117 -21.76 1.10 11.11
C LEU A 117 -21.61 1.36 12.61
N MET A 118 -20.39 1.21 13.16
CA MET A 118 -20.09 1.60 14.54
C MET A 118 -20.38 3.08 14.81
N LEU A 119 -19.97 3.98 13.90
CA LEU A 119 -20.25 5.42 14.00
C LEU A 119 -21.76 5.68 14.12
N TYR A 120 -22.55 5.06 13.26
CA TYR A 120 -24.00 5.21 13.27
C TYR A 120 -24.62 4.74 14.59
N VAL A 121 -24.28 3.51 15.00
CA VAL A 121 -24.81 2.89 16.23
C VAL A 121 -24.41 3.70 17.48
N PHE A 122 -23.15 4.12 17.58
CA PHE A 122 -22.69 4.92 18.72
C PHE A 122 -23.35 6.29 18.77
N THR A 123 -23.51 6.95 17.62
CA THR A 123 -24.18 8.25 17.56
C THR A 123 -25.66 8.13 17.97
N TYR A 124 -26.31 7.02 17.62
CA TYR A 124 -27.72 6.76 17.92
C TYR A 124 -27.95 6.53 19.41
N PHE A 125 -27.12 5.71 20.05
CA PHE A 125 -27.27 5.40 21.48
C PHE A 125 -26.79 6.53 22.39
N TYR A 126 -25.66 7.16 22.07
CA TYR A 126 -25.17 8.32 22.80
C TYR A 126 -25.82 9.58 22.23
N LYS A 127 -27.14 9.72 22.37
CA LYS A 127 -27.87 10.85 21.78
C LYS A 127 -27.40 12.20 22.33
N VAL A 128 -27.42 13.21 21.47
CA VAL A 128 -27.26 14.62 21.84
C VAL A 128 -28.51 15.38 21.44
N ASP A 129 -28.77 16.48 22.11
CA ASP A 129 -29.80 17.43 21.73
C ASP A 129 -29.39 18.26 20.51
N PHE A 130 -30.31 19.07 19.99
CA PHE A 130 -30.06 19.91 18.82
C PHE A 130 -28.90 20.89 19.03
N GLN A 131 -28.76 21.43 20.25
CA GLN A 131 -27.65 22.32 20.61
C GLN A 131 -26.31 21.58 20.70
N GLY A 132 -26.33 20.28 21.03
CA GLY A 132 -25.15 19.42 21.05
C GLY A 132 -24.66 18.93 19.68
N LEU A 133 -25.51 18.98 18.64
CA LEU A 133 -25.14 18.50 17.29
C LEU A 133 -23.93 19.26 16.69
N PRO A 134 -23.83 20.61 16.74
CA PRO A 134 -22.64 21.33 16.31
C PRO A 134 -21.37 20.89 17.03
N ARG A 135 -21.45 20.69 18.35
CA ARG A 135 -20.32 20.22 19.17
C ARG A 135 -19.87 18.81 18.76
N ARG A 136 -20.83 17.95 18.42
CA ARG A 136 -20.56 16.61 17.89
C ARG A 136 -19.88 16.65 16.53
N LEU A 137 -20.36 17.47 15.59
CA LEU A 137 -19.71 17.63 14.30
C LEU A 137 -18.27 18.16 14.48
N LEU A 138 -18.05 19.17 15.32
CA LEU A 138 -16.71 19.68 15.65
C LEU A 138 -15.79 18.60 16.21
N SER A 139 -16.30 17.69 17.05
CA SER A 139 -15.52 16.57 17.58
C SER A 139 -15.03 15.62 16.48
N ILE A 140 -15.82 15.42 15.42
CA ILE A 140 -15.44 14.62 14.25
C ILE A 140 -14.33 15.32 13.49
N PHE A 141 -14.49 16.62 13.20
CA PHE A 141 -13.44 17.42 12.56
C PHE A 141 -12.12 17.35 13.34
N PHE A 142 -12.19 17.46 14.66
CA PHE A 142 -11.04 17.35 15.55
C PHE A 142 -10.42 15.95 15.55
N GLY A 143 -11.23 14.88 15.59
CA GLY A 143 -10.73 13.50 15.52
C GLY A 143 -10.01 13.22 14.19
N PHE A 144 -10.57 13.68 13.07
CA PHE A 144 -9.94 13.56 11.76
C PHE A 144 -8.65 14.39 11.65
N SER A 145 -8.61 15.61 12.21
CA SER A 145 -7.40 16.43 12.16
C SER A 145 -6.26 15.81 12.95
N LEU A 146 -6.52 15.26 14.14
CA LEU A 146 -5.52 14.52 14.92
C LEU A 146 -4.97 13.33 14.15
N ILE A 147 -5.82 12.56 13.47
CA ILE A 147 -5.39 11.42 12.65
C ILE A 147 -4.52 11.86 11.49
N ILE A 148 -4.88 12.94 10.77
CA ILE A 148 -4.04 13.48 9.70
C ILE A 148 -2.67 13.86 10.27
N ILE A 149 -2.64 14.54 11.41
CA ILE A 149 -1.39 14.96 12.07
C ILE A 149 -0.54 13.73 12.42
N PHE A 150 -1.10 12.74 13.12
CA PHE A 150 -0.39 11.49 13.43
C PHE A 150 0.10 10.78 12.16
N HIS A 151 -0.72 10.75 11.12
CA HIS A 151 -0.35 10.16 9.84
C HIS A 151 0.80 10.90 9.19
N LEU A 152 0.80 12.25 9.16
CA LEU A 152 1.89 13.05 8.60
C LEU A 152 3.20 12.86 9.38
N PHE A 153 3.14 12.77 10.70
CA PHE A 153 4.32 12.51 11.53
C PHE A 153 4.88 11.10 11.34
N LEU A 154 4.02 10.10 11.18
CA LEU A 154 4.41 8.69 11.04
C LEU A 154 4.78 8.31 9.58
N ASN A 155 4.13 8.88 8.58
CA ASN A 155 4.38 8.62 7.15
C ASN A 155 5.36 9.63 6.52
N LYS A 156 6.55 9.79 7.11
CA LYS A 156 7.67 10.45 6.40
C LYS A 156 8.13 9.69 5.15
N LEU A 157 7.70 8.44 4.95
CA LEU A 157 8.00 7.66 3.75
C LEU A 157 6.98 7.93 2.64
N SER A 158 7.36 8.80 1.71
CA SER A 158 6.61 9.05 0.48
C SER A 158 6.39 7.74 -0.30
N TYR A 159 5.26 7.61 -1.00
CA TYR A 159 5.03 6.47 -1.90
C TYR A 159 6.18 6.29 -2.92
N LYS A 160 6.79 7.40 -3.35
CA LYS A 160 7.98 7.41 -4.21
C LYS A 160 9.16 6.68 -3.55
N SER A 161 9.37 6.84 -2.24
CA SER A 161 10.44 6.15 -1.52
C SER A 161 10.16 4.65 -1.40
N LEU A 162 8.92 4.24 -1.13
CA LEU A 162 8.58 2.81 -1.02
C LEU A 162 8.82 2.02 -2.32
N ILE A 163 8.41 2.57 -3.48
CA ILE A 163 8.74 1.92 -4.76
C ILE A 163 10.24 1.92 -4.98
N LYS A 164 10.92 3.05 -4.78
CA LYS A 164 12.37 3.17 -4.94
C LYS A 164 13.12 2.13 -4.09
N ASP A 165 12.72 1.95 -2.84
CA ASP A 165 13.32 0.98 -1.91
C ASP A 165 13.09 -0.46 -2.39
N SER A 166 11.86 -0.79 -2.83
CA SER A 166 11.55 -2.13 -3.37
C SER A 166 12.29 -2.44 -4.68
N ILE A 167 12.44 -1.44 -5.57
CA ILE A 167 13.24 -1.58 -6.80
C ILE A 167 14.72 -1.78 -6.45
N ASN A 168 15.27 -0.97 -5.54
CA ASN A 168 16.66 -1.10 -5.08
C ASN A 168 16.94 -2.48 -4.46
N LYS A 169 16.01 -2.96 -3.62
CA LYS A 169 16.09 -4.31 -3.04
C LYS A 169 16.06 -5.40 -4.10
N SER A 170 15.15 -5.28 -5.09
CA SER A 170 15.06 -6.23 -6.21
C SER A 170 16.34 -6.26 -7.05
N LEU A 171 16.94 -5.09 -7.33
CA LEU A 171 18.22 -4.98 -8.03
C LEU A 171 19.37 -5.63 -7.26
N PHE A 172 19.43 -5.44 -5.94
CA PHE A 172 20.45 -6.07 -5.08
C PHE A 172 20.33 -7.59 -5.07
N LEU A 173 19.11 -8.11 -4.97
CA LEU A 173 18.86 -9.55 -5.01
C LEU A 173 19.20 -10.15 -6.39
N LEU A 174 18.85 -9.44 -7.48
CA LEU A 174 19.23 -9.84 -8.84
C LEU A 174 20.75 -9.86 -9.03
N GLU A 175 21.47 -8.83 -8.56
CA GLU A 175 22.94 -8.81 -8.59
C GLU A 175 23.53 -10.02 -7.86
N SER A 176 23.00 -10.32 -6.67
CA SER A 176 23.42 -11.48 -5.88
C SER A 176 23.18 -12.80 -6.63
N GLN A 177 22.06 -12.90 -7.35
CA GLN A 177 21.72 -14.09 -8.13
C GLN A 177 22.62 -14.25 -9.37
N VAL A 178 23.05 -13.13 -9.96
CA VAL A 178 24.00 -13.12 -11.07
C VAL A 178 25.38 -13.60 -10.60
N ASP A 179 25.81 -13.17 -9.42
CA ASP A 179 27.03 -13.69 -8.79
C ASP A 179 26.93 -15.18 -8.52
N ASN A 180 25.82 -15.64 -7.94
CA ASN A 180 25.55 -17.06 -7.74
C ASN A 180 25.64 -17.87 -9.05
N LEU A 181 25.12 -17.35 -10.15
CA LEU A 181 25.24 -17.99 -11.46
C LEU A 181 26.68 -18.05 -11.97
N ILE A 182 27.48 -17.00 -11.77
CA ILE A 182 28.91 -16.98 -12.12
C ILE A 182 29.67 -18.08 -11.35
N PHE A 183 29.32 -18.31 -10.08
CA PHE A 183 29.92 -19.32 -9.20
C PHE A 183 29.23 -20.70 -9.26
N LYS A 184 28.23 -20.88 -10.13
CA LYS A 184 27.40 -22.11 -10.24
C LYS A 184 26.64 -22.50 -8.97
N SER A 185 26.34 -21.54 -8.10
CA SER A 185 25.63 -21.70 -6.84
C SER A 185 24.24 -21.07 -6.89
N TYR A 186 23.48 -21.31 -7.98
CA TYR A 186 22.13 -20.76 -8.15
C TYR A 186 21.24 -21.08 -6.95
N ASN A 187 20.51 -20.07 -6.46
CA ASN A 187 19.70 -20.17 -5.27
C ASN A 187 18.21 -19.96 -5.63
N SER A 188 17.39 -21.00 -5.51
CA SER A 188 15.95 -20.94 -5.78
C SER A 188 15.18 -20.07 -4.78
N ASP A 189 15.64 -20.00 -3.53
CA ASP A 189 15.00 -19.20 -2.48
C ASP A 189 15.21 -17.69 -2.74
N LEU A 190 16.38 -17.32 -3.29
CA LEU A 190 16.64 -15.96 -3.75
C LEU A 190 15.73 -15.58 -4.94
N GLN A 191 15.53 -16.49 -5.89
CA GLN A 191 14.59 -16.27 -7.00
C GLN A 191 13.17 -16.01 -6.48
N GLN A 192 12.68 -16.83 -5.54
CA GLN A 192 11.36 -16.65 -4.95
C GLN A 192 11.26 -15.33 -4.17
N SER A 193 12.36 -14.91 -3.52
CA SER A 193 12.44 -13.63 -2.83
C SER A 193 12.37 -12.45 -3.79
N ILE A 194 13.04 -12.52 -4.95
CA ILE A 194 12.93 -11.52 -6.02
C ILE A 194 11.47 -11.44 -6.51
N SER A 195 10.82 -12.57 -6.80
CA SER A 195 9.42 -12.61 -7.24
C SER A 195 8.45 -11.98 -6.23
N LYS A 196 8.67 -12.18 -4.92
CA LYS A 196 7.85 -11.55 -3.87
C LYS A 196 7.99 -10.03 -3.86
N GLU A 197 9.21 -9.52 -4.01
CA GLU A 197 9.46 -8.07 -4.09
C GLU A 197 8.84 -7.46 -5.36
N LEU A 198 8.98 -8.13 -6.51
CA LEU A 198 8.36 -7.70 -7.77
C LEU A 198 6.83 -7.72 -7.69
N THR A 199 6.23 -8.73 -7.05
CA THR A 199 4.78 -8.76 -6.80
C THR A 199 4.34 -7.58 -5.94
N THR A 200 5.16 -7.18 -4.96
CA THR A 200 4.92 -6.00 -4.12
C THR A 200 4.98 -4.71 -4.95
N ILE A 201 5.96 -4.59 -5.85
CA ILE A 201 6.05 -3.47 -6.81
C ILE A 201 4.80 -3.44 -7.71
N CYS A 202 4.40 -4.57 -8.30
CA CYS A 202 3.22 -4.66 -9.15
C CYS A 202 1.94 -4.29 -8.41
N TYR A 203 1.76 -4.79 -7.19
CA TYR A 203 0.61 -4.46 -6.35
C TYR A 203 0.57 -2.96 -6.03
N ASN A 204 1.70 -2.37 -5.63
CA ASN A 204 1.81 -0.94 -5.37
C ASN A 204 1.49 -0.13 -6.65
N LEU A 205 2.10 -0.47 -7.78
CA LEU A 205 1.79 0.16 -9.07
C LEU A 205 0.33 -0.01 -9.48
N TYR A 206 -0.28 -1.17 -9.27
CA TYR A 206 -1.67 -1.44 -9.66
C TYR A 206 -2.67 -0.65 -8.81
N THR A 207 -2.51 -0.74 -7.49
CA THR A 207 -3.43 -0.10 -6.56
C THR A 207 -3.37 1.43 -6.68
N THR A 208 -2.25 1.98 -7.15
CA THR A 208 -2.07 3.42 -7.39
C THR A 208 -2.64 3.93 -8.72
N ARG A 209 -3.00 3.03 -9.64
CA ARG A 209 -3.60 3.35 -10.96
C ARG A 209 -5.01 3.90 -10.89
N LYS A 210 -5.66 3.97 -9.72
CA LYS A 210 -7.11 4.29 -9.62
C LYS A 210 -7.51 5.73 -10.01
N ARG A 211 -6.63 6.58 -10.57
CA ARG A 211 -6.93 7.79 -11.40
C ARG A 211 -5.60 8.52 -11.78
N LYS A 212 -5.29 8.67 -13.08
CA LYS A 212 -4.33 9.65 -13.67
C LYS A 212 -2.79 9.53 -13.47
N ILE A 213 -2.23 8.44 -12.93
CA ILE A 213 -0.75 8.37 -12.68
C ILE A 213 0.05 7.65 -13.79
N LEU A 214 -0.53 6.71 -14.55
CA LEU A 214 0.14 6.12 -15.73
C LEU A 214 0.33 7.11 -16.90
N THR A 215 -0.38 8.23 -16.88
CA THR A 215 -0.22 9.33 -17.83
C THR A 215 0.89 10.30 -17.42
N ASN A 216 1.52 10.12 -16.26
CA ASN A 216 2.68 10.91 -15.85
C ASN A 216 3.98 10.11 -16.13
N ASN A 217 5.00 10.77 -16.67
CA ASN A 217 6.27 10.18 -17.11
C ASN A 217 6.91 9.23 -16.08
N LEU A 218 6.79 9.54 -14.78
CA LEU A 218 7.32 8.71 -13.69
C LEU A 218 6.64 7.34 -13.55
N GLY A 219 5.30 7.27 -13.66
CA GLY A 219 4.55 6.02 -13.49
C GLY A 219 4.81 5.04 -14.64
N SER A 220 4.97 5.58 -15.86
CA SER A 220 5.37 4.82 -17.04
C SER A 220 6.75 4.19 -16.86
N ILE A 221 7.73 4.96 -16.36
CA ILE A 221 9.09 4.45 -16.09
C ILE A 221 9.09 3.37 -15.02
N GLN A 222 8.40 3.58 -13.91
CA GLN A 222 8.37 2.59 -12.83
C GLN A 222 7.76 1.26 -13.31
N PHE A 223 6.76 1.32 -14.18
CA PHE A 223 6.18 0.13 -14.79
C PHE A 223 7.14 -0.54 -15.79
N LYS A 224 7.84 0.23 -16.62
CA LYS A 224 8.89 -0.30 -17.50
C LYS A 224 10.00 -1.01 -16.70
N ILE A 225 10.47 -0.39 -15.61
CA ILE A 225 11.47 -0.97 -14.71
C ILE A 225 10.96 -2.30 -14.14
N TYR A 226 9.72 -2.32 -13.64
CA TYR A 226 9.10 -3.55 -13.14
C TYR A 226 9.11 -4.69 -14.18
N ILE A 227 8.65 -4.42 -15.40
CA ILE A 227 8.64 -5.43 -16.49
C ILE A 227 10.06 -5.95 -16.76
N ILE A 228 11.03 -5.04 -16.85
CA ILE A 228 12.43 -5.40 -17.12
C ILE A 228 12.98 -6.31 -16.02
N LEU A 229 12.75 -5.99 -14.75
CA LEU A 229 13.24 -6.80 -13.63
C LEU A 229 12.57 -8.16 -13.54
N GLU A 230 11.28 -8.25 -13.89
CA GLU A 230 10.56 -9.52 -13.93
C GLU A 230 11.07 -10.43 -15.05
N ASN A 231 11.25 -9.89 -16.25
CA ASN A 231 11.85 -10.62 -17.37
C ASN A 231 13.27 -11.10 -17.02
N LEU A 232 14.11 -10.23 -16.44
CA LEU A 232 15.46 -10.61 -16.01
C LEU A 232 15.44 -11.76 -14.98
N ASN A 233 14.50 -11.75 -14.02
CA ASN A 233 14.41 -12.83 -13.04
C ASN A 233 14.04 -14.17 -13.70
N LEU A 234 13.18 -14.16 -14.71
CA LEU A 234 12.83 -15.34 -15.51
C LEU A 234 14.01 -15.81 -16.38
N ASP A 235 14.73 -14.87 -17.00
CA ASP A 235 15.90 -15.17 -17.83
C ASP A 235 17.00 -15.85 -17.01
N LEU A 236 17.29 -15.36 -15.80
CA LEU A 236 18.28 -15.99 -14.91
C LEU A 236 17.88 -17.42 -14.49
N TYR A 237 16.58 -17.68 -14.32
CA TYR A 237 16.07 -19.02 -14.05
C TYR A 237 16.23 -19.95 -15.26
N ASN A 238 15.84 -19.49 -16.44
CA ASN A 238 15.98 -20.25 -17.68
C ASN A 238 17.45 -20.55 -17.99
N LEU A 239 18.33 -19.56 -17.79
CA LEU A 239 19.78 -19.72 -17.92
C LEU A 239 20.32 -20.79 -16.98
N ASN A 240 19.91 -20.83 -15.71
CA ASN A 240 20.34 -21.89 -14.78
C ASN A 240 19.96 -23.30 -15.26
N LYS A 241 18.73 -23.44 -15.78
CA LYS A 241 18.22 -24.73 -16.30
C LYS A 241 18.99 -25.20 -17.53
N LEU A 242 19.46 -24.28 -18.37
CA LEU A 242 20.30 -24.58 -19.53
C LEU A 242 21.76 -24.85 -19.12
N TYR A 243 22.27 -24.08 -18.17
CA TYR A 243 23.64 -24.21 -17.64
C TYR A 243 23.88 -25.58 -16.97
N SER A 244 22.86 -26.12 -16.31
CA SER A 244 22.89 -27.46 -15.72
C SER A 244 22.77 -28.60 -16.74
N LYS A 245 22.19 -28.35 -17.92
CA LYS A 245 21.95 -29.38 -18.96
C LYS A 245 23.06 -29.51 -20.01
N LEU A 246 23.75 -28.43 -20.36
CA LEU A 246 24.49 -28.36 -21.63
C LEU A 246 26.02 -28.37 -21.55
N ASN A 247 26.65 -28.52 -20.37
CA ASN A 247 28.11 -28.45 -20.22
C ASN A 247 28.74 -27.26 -21.01
N TYR A 248 27.99 -26.16 -21.07
CA TYR A 248 28.14 -25.14 -22.10
C TYR A 248 29.29 -24.18 -21.78
N ASN A 249 29.86 -23.59 -22.83
CA ASN A 249 31.10 -22.83 -22.82
C ASN A 249 31.11 -21.72 -21.74
N SER A 250 31.73 -22.03 -20.60
CA SER A 250 31.60 -21.27 -19.35
C SER A 250 32.11 -19.82 -19.45
N ALA A 251 32.96 -19.51 -20.42
CA ALA A 251 33.56 -18.19 -20.60
C ALA A 251 32.57 -17.17 -21.20
N LEU A 252 31.78 -17.57 -22.20
CA LEU A 252 30.85 -16.65 -22.90
C LEU A 252 29.69 -16.25 -21.97
N ILE A 253 29.09 -17.23 -21.29
CA ILE A 253 28.04 -17.00 -20.28
C ILE A 253 28.57 -16.16 -19.11
N LYS A 254 29.78 -16.43 -18.61
CA LYS A 254 30.40 -15.59 -17.57
C LYS A 254 30.66 -14.16 -18.06
N SER A 255 31.10 -13.98 -19.29
CA SER A 255 31.31 -12.64 -19.87
C SER A 255 30.00 -11.86 -20.01
N PHE A 256 28.91 -12.57 -20.32
CA PHE A 256 27.57 -12.04 -20.47
C PHE A 256 26.97 -11.65 -19.10
N LEU A 257 27.08 -12.52 -18.10
CA LEU A 257 26.67 -12.24 -16.72
C LEU A 257 27.43 -11.04 -16.12
N LYS A 258 28.73 -10.90 -16.43
CA LYS A 258 29.52 -9.71 -16.03
C LYS A 258 29.00 -8.41 -16.67
N LYS A 259 28.57 -8.45 -17.94
CA LYS A 259 27.97 -7.28 -18.60
C LYS A 259 26.62 -6.91 -17.95
N LEU A 260 25.78 -7.90 -17.66
CA LEU A 260 24.50 -7.69 -16.95
C LEU A 260 24.71 -7.07 -15.57
N LYS A 261 25.68 -7.59 -14.80
CA LYS A 261 26.03 -7.03 -13.49
C LYS A 261 26.40 -5.55 -13.57
N LYS A 262 27.17 -5.17 -14.60
CA LYS A 262 27.52 -3.76 -14.84
C LYS A 262 26.28 -2.90 -15.12
N SER A 263 25.34 -3.40 -15.91
CA SER A 263 24.08 -2.70 -16.22
C SER A 263 23.16 -2.55 -15.00
N ILE A 264 23.05 -3.59 -14.16
CA ILE A 264 22.30 -3.53 -12.88
C ILE A 264 22.90 -2.48 -11.94
N ASN A 265 24.23 -2.43 -11.83
CA ASN A 265 24.90 -1.44 -10.98
C ASN A 265 24.69 0.00 -11.45
N ILE A 266 24.66 0.23 -12.76
CA ILE A 266 24.34 1.55 -13.34
C ILE A 266 22.90 1.96 -13.03
N LEU A 267 21.93 1.04 -13.10
CA LEU A 267 20.55 1.32 -12.69
C LEU A 267 20.42 1.66 -11.20
N ARG A 268 21.24 1.04 -10.35
CA ARG A 268 21.21 1.30 -8.90
C ARG A 268 21.75 2.69 -8.56
N LEU A 269 22.85 3.12 -9.19
CA LEU A 269 23.40 4.47 -9.05
C LEU A 269 22.38 5.53 -9.51
N TYR A 270 21.68 5.23 -10.60
CA TYR A 270 20.61 6.08 -11.10
C TYR A 270 19.46 6.25 -10.09
N LEU A 271 18.99 5.15 -9.48
CA LEU A 271 17.87 5.19 -8.53
C LEU A 271 18.18 5.97 -7.25
N ASN A 272 19.46 6.18 -6.92
CA ASN A 272 19.89 6.95 -5.75
C ASN A 272 19.91 8.48 -5.96
N ASP A 273 19.31 8.98 -7.05
CA ASP A 273 19.18 10.41 -7.41
C ASP A 273 20.50 11.09 -7.82
N GLU A 274 21.47 10.34 -8.36
CA GLU A 274 22.75 10.88 -8.84
C GLU A 274 22.72 11.30 -10.32
N ILE A 275 21.69 10.95 -11.12
CA ILE A 275 21.65 11.21 -12.58
C ILE A 275 20.22 11.47 -13.15
N SER A 276 20.12 12.06 -14.35
CA SER A 276 18.92 12.60 -15.02
C SER A 276 18.06 11.60 -15.81
N TYR A 277 16.73 11.83 -15.85
CA TYR A 277 15.66 11.06 -16.53
C TYR A 277 16.01 10.52 -17.93
N TYR A 278 16.72 11.31 -18.75
CA TYR A 278 17.08 10.94 -20.11
C TYR A 278 18.03 9.73 -20.17
N GLU A 279 18.84 9.53 -19.14
CA GLU A 279 19.75 8.39 -19.05
C GLU A 279 19.04 7.09 -18.69
N ILE A 280 17.87 7.14 -18.03
CA ILE A 280 17.04 5.96 -17.77
C ILE A 280 16.65 5.29 -19.06
N ASP A 281 16.02 6.03 -19.98
CA ASP A 281 15.41 5.46 -21.17
C ASP A 281 16.50 4.81 -22.05
N LYS A 282 17.69 5.42 -22.10
CA LYS A 282 18.87 4.87 -22.77
C LYS A 282 19.40 3.57 -22.12
N GLN A 283 19.38 3.44 -20.80
CA GLN A 283 19.84 2.24 -20.09
C GLN A 283 18.78 1.13 -20.06
N LEU A 284 17.50 1.47 -19.90
CA LEU A 284 16.39 0.52 -20.03
C LEU A 284 16.35 -0.06 -21.44
N ASN A 285 16.62 0.72 -22.48
CA ASN A 285 16.74 0.20 -23.84
C ASN A 285 17.92 -0.77 -24.00
N LYS A 286 19.05 -0.57 -23.30
CA LYS A 286 20.16 -1.54 -23.28
C LYS A 286 19.83 -2.83 -22.51
N LEU A 287 18.99 -2.74 -21.48
CA LEU A 287 18.54 -3.91 -20.71
C LEU A 287 17.39 -4.65 -21.39
N ASN A 288 16.52 -3.97 -22.14
CA ASN A 288 15.54 -4.64 -23.00
C ASN A 288 16.23 -5.43 -24.11
N ARG A 289 17.30 -4.88 -24.70
CA ARG A 289 18.17 -5.60 -25.65
C ARG A 289 18.86 -6.84 -25.05
N PHE A 290 18.86 -6.98 -23.73
CA PHE A 290 19.35 -8.19 -23.06
C PHE A 290 18.54 -9.44 -23.43
N HIS A 291 17.25 -9.26 -23.73
CA HIS A 291 16.36 -10.32 -24.21
C HIS A 291 16.55 -10.62 -25.70
N GLU A 292 17.02 -9.63 -26.49
CA GLU A 292 17.25 -9.73 -27.94
C GLU A 292 18.65 -10.26 -28.29
N ASP A 293 19.67 -9.97 -27.45
CA ASP A 293 21.08 -10.38 -27.65
C ASP A 293 21.40 -11.76 -27.05
N LEU A 294 20.42 -12.41 -26.40
CA LEU A 294 20.51 -13.83 -26.09
C LEU A 294 20.55 -14.59 -27.43
N PRO A 295 21.55 -15.45 -27.69
CA PRO A 295 21.61 -16.20 -28.95
C PRO A 295 20.27 -16.89 -29.21
N ASP A 296 19.80 -16.98 -30.47
CA ASP A 296 18.50 -17.56 -30.87
C ASP A 296 18.15 -18.94 -30.25
N GLN A 297 19.13 -19.59 -29.63
CA GLN A 297 19.02 -20.84 -28.88
C GLN A 297 18.50 -20.66 -27.43
N PHE A 298 18.31 -19.41 -26.97
CA PHE A 298 17.92 -19.06 -25.60
C PHE A 298 16.57 -18.30 -25.51
N THR A 299 15.98 -17.92 -26.65
CA THR A 299 14.67 -17.26 -26.73
C THR A 299 13.56 -18.32 -26.73
N PHE A 300 12.96 -18.58 -25.56
CA PHE A 300 11.75 -19.40 -25.45
C PHE A 300 10.53 -18.54 -25.07
N PHE A 301 10.29 -17.46 -25.80
CA PHE A 301 8.99 -16.79 -25.82
C PHE A 301 8.79 -16.15 -27.20
N SER A 302 8.13 -16.89 -28.09
CA SER A 302 7.16 -16.34 -29.03
C SER A 302 5.79 -16.34 -28.35
#